data_AF-A0A959EC50-F1
#
_entry.id   AF-A0A959EC50-F1
#
_cell.length_a   1.000
_cell.length_b   1.000
_cell.length_c   1.000
_cell.angle_alpha   90.00
_cell.angle_beta   90.00
_cell.angle_gamma   90.00
#
_symmetry.space_group_name_H-M   'P 1'
#
loop_
_entity.id
_entity.type
_entity.pdbx_description
1 polymer ?
#
loop_
_entity_poly.entity_id
_entity_poly.type
_entity_poly.pdbx_seq_one_letter_code
_entity_poly.pdbx_strand_id
1 'polypeptide(L)' 'KKMDNTAGIVTFPRPEGYDLVKSFADSTRVTFEDIRKATPADREQARKALDGFLENCLFVHCSGNGGYIEGLGFGR' A
#
# COMPACT_ATOMS: atom_id res chain seq x y z
N LYS A 1 -0.63 -0.27 5.89
CA LYS A 1 -1.94 0.38 5.60
C LYS A 1 -2.92 -0.67 5.09
N LYS A 2 -4.14 -0.77 5.64
CA LYS A 2 -5.21 -1.59 5.02
C LYS A 2 -5.72 -0.80 3.81
N MET A 3 -5.33 -1.19 2.60
CA MET A 3 -5.62 -0.41 1.39
C MET A 3 -7.07 -0.51 0.95
N ASP A 4 -7.74 -1.63 1.22
CA ASP A 4 -9.16 -1.82 0.88
C ASP A 4 -10.12 -1.24 1.95
N ASN A 5 -9.63 -0.30 2.76
CA ASN A 5 -10.41 0.27 3.85
C ASN A 5 -11.20 1.50 3.39
N THR A 6 -12.52 1.44 3.58
CA THR A 6 -13.43 2.56 3.32
C THR A 6 -13.51 3.55 4.48
N ALA A 7 -12.96 3.21 5.65
CA ALA A 7 -12.93 4.07 6.84
C ALA A 7 -11.74 5.05 6.82
N GLY A 8 -11.76 5.99 5.87
CA GLY A 8 -10.82 7.10 5.74
C GLY A 8 -11.34 8.10 4.70
N ILE A 9 -10.86 9.35 4.69
CA ILE A 9 -11.37 10.38 3.75
C ILE A 9 -11.03 10.04 2.30
N VAL A 10 -9.83 9.50 2.07
CA VAL A 10 -9.35 9.11 0.74
C VAL A 10 -8.83 7.68 0.74
N THR A 11 -8.98 7.03 -0.40
CA THR A 11 -8.41 5.71 -0.70
C THR A 11 -7.70 5.74 -2.05
N PHE A 12 -6.92 4.70 -2.34
CA PHE A 12 -6.26 4.53 -3.63
C PHE A 12 -6.10 3.04 -3.95
N PRO A 13 -6.05 2.67 -5.25
CA PRO A 13 -5.98 1.28 -5.64
C PRO A 13 -4.68 0.63 -5.18
N ARG A 14 -4.79 -0.60 -4.70
CA ARG A 14 -3.63 -1.43 -4.38
C ARG A 14 -2.93 -1.86 -5.69
N PRO A 15 -1.62 -1.66 -5.84
CA PRO A 15 -0.91 -2.09 -7.03
C PRO A 15 -0.74 -3.62 -7.06
N GLU A 16 -0.59 -4.16 -8.26
CA GLU A 16 -0.32 -5.58 -8.47
C GLU A 16 0.99 -6.00 -7.79
N GLY A 17 1.03 -7.19 -7.20
CA GLY A 17 2.22 -7.70 -6.53
C GLY A 17 2.55 -7.06 -5.17
N TYR A 18 1.70 -6.16 -4.65
CA TYR A 18 1.94 -5.50 -3.36
C TYR A 18 2.09 -6.47 -2.18
N ASP A 19 1.59 -7.71 -2.28
CA ASP A 19 1.83 -8.74 -1.25
C ASP A 19 3.32 -9.02 -1.03
N LEU A 20 4.16 -8.91 -2.06
CA LEU A 20 5.61 -9.07 -1.94
C LEU A 20 6.24 -7.95 -1.11
N VAL A 21 5.79 -6.72 -1.34
CA VAL A 21 6.25 -5.54 -0.60
C VAL A 21 5.79 -5.61 0.84
N LYS A 22 4.52 -5.99 1.06
CA LYS A 22 3.93 -6.16 2.38
C LYS A 22 4.63 -7.26 3.18
N SER A 23 4.83 -8.44 2.59
CA SER A 23 5.49 -9.57 3.26
C SER A 23 6.94 -9.25 3.62
N PHE A 24 7.67 -8.58 2.72
CA PHE A 24 9.01 -8.09 3.00
C PHE A 24 8.99 -7.05 4.14
N ALA A 25 8.03 -6.13 4.14
CA ALA A 25 7.90 -5.11 5.18
C ALA A 25 7.55 -5.68 6.57
N ASP A 26 6.67 -6.68 6.60
CA ASP A 26 6.20 -7.36 7.82
C ASP A 26 7.25 -8.35 8.37
N SER A 27 8.27 -8.71 7.59
CA SER A 27 9.33 -9.63 8.01
C SER A 27 10.34 -9.02 8.98
N THR A 28 10.90 -9.88 9.85
CA THR A 28 12.06 -9.55 10.68
C THR A 28 13.27 -9.28 9.80
N ARG A 29 13.93 -8.13 9.98
CA ARG A 29 15.04 -7.66 9.15
C ARG A 29 16.17 -7.05 9.99
N VAL A 30 16.45 -7.66 11.15
CA VAL A 30 17.40 -7.14 12.15
C VAL A 30 18.84 -7.46 11.77
N THR A 31 19.09 -8.64 11.17
CA THR A 31 20.40 -9.06 10.71
C THR A 31 20.50 -9.12 9.18
N PHE A 32 21.73 -9.14 8.65
CA PHE A 32 21.96 -9.31 7.21
C PHE A 32 21.43 -10.64 6.68
N GLU A 33 21.45 -11.70 7.50
CA GLU A 33 20.89 -12.99 7.14
C GLU A 33 19.37 -12.93 7.01
N ASP A 34 18.71 -12.26 7.98
CA ASP A 34 17.26 -12.06 7.96
C ASP A 34 16.84 -11.28 6.72
N ILE A 35 17.57 -10.20 6.38
CA ILE A 35 17.31 -9.41 5.18
C ILE A 35 17.40 -10.29 3.93
N ARG A 36 18.44 -11.14 3.82
CA ARG A 36 18.61 -12.02 2.66
C ARG A 36 17.50 -13.05 2.54
N LYS A 37 17.04 -13.62 3.66
CA LYS A 37 15.92 -14.58 3.72
C LYS A 37 14.58 -13.92 3.40
N ALA A 38 14.38 -12.70 3.86
CA ALA A 38 13.16 -11.94 3.63
C ALA A 38 13.07 -11.38 2.20
N THR A 39 14.22 -11.13 1.56
CA THR A 39 14.25 -10.50 0.23
C THR A 39 13.46 -11.34 -0.78
N PRO A 40 12.47 -10.76 -1.49
CA PRO A 40 11.72 -11.49 -2.50
C PRO A 40 12.63 -12.06 -3.58
N ALA A 41 12.33 -13.29 -4.02
CA ALA A 41 13.02 -13.91 -5.15
C ALA A 41 12.80 -13.11 -6.44
N ASP A 42 11.56 -12.67 -6.67
CA ASP A 42 11.21 -11.77 -7.77
C ASP A 42 11.34 -10.30 -7.36
N ARG A 43 12.57 -9.79 -7.42
CA ARG A 43 12.89 -8.39 -7.06
C ARG A 43 12.34 -7.39 -8.06
N GLU A 44 12.16 -7.78 -9.33
CA GLU A 44 11.61 -6.89 -10.36
C GLU A 44 10.13 -6.66 -10.13
N GLN A 45 9.36 -7.70 -9.86
CA GLN A 45 7.95 -7.58 -9.51
C GLN A 45 7.76 -6.79 -8.21
N ALA A 46 8.59 -7.05 -7.19
CA ALA A 46 8.55 -6.28 -5.95
C ALA A 46 8.86 -4.79 -6.16
N ARG A 47 9.80 -4.46 -7.06
CA ARG A 47 10.11 -3.06 -7.39
C ARG A 47 8.97 -2.38 -8.13
N LYS A 48 8.41 -3.02 -9.16
CA LYS A 48 7.22 -2.51 -9.88
C LYS A 48 6.03 -2.29 -8.95
N ALA A 49 5.79 -3.22 -8.02
CA ALA A 49 4.73 -3.10 -7.03
C ALA A 49 4.95 -1.92 -6.07
N LEU A 50 6.20 -1.66 -5.69
CA LEU A 50 6.56 -0.50 -4.86
C LEU A 50 6.40 0.80 -5.63
N ASP A 51 6.87 0.88 -6.88
CA ASP A 51 6.73 2.07 -7.73
C ASP A 51 5.24 2.40 -7.95
N GLY A 52 4.42 1.39 -8.27
CA GLY A 52 2.97 1.56 -8.38
C GLY A 52 2.31 1.98 -7.06
N PHE A 53 2.83 1.55 -5.91
CA PHE A 53 2.33 1.99 -4.61
C PHE A 53 2.63 3.48 -4.38
N LEU A 54 3.84 3.92 -4.71
CA LEU A 54 4.25 5.30 -4.59
C LEU A 54 3.43 6.21 -5.52
N GLU A 55 3.16 5.78 -6.75
CA GLU A 55 2.33 6.52 -7.69
C GLU A 55 0.88 6.61 -7.19
N ASN A 56 0.26 5.47 -6.84
CA ASN A 56 -1.14 5.45 -6.41
C ASN A 56 -1.38 6.23 -5.12
N CYS A 57 -0.36 6.37 -4.25
CA CYS A 57 -0.51 7.10 -3.00
C CYS A 57 -0.46 8.62 -3.16
N LEU A 58 -0.09 9.13 -4.34
CA LEU A 58 -0.20 10.56 -4.65
C LEU A 58 -1.65 11.00 -4.59
N PHE A 59 -1.88 12.22 -4.08
CA PHE A 59 -3.23 12.74 -3.89
C PHE A 59 -4.02 12.83 -5.20
N VAL A 60 -3.34 13.07 -6.33
CA VAL A 60 -3.94 13.10 -7.67
C VAL A 60 -4.52 11.75 -8.13
N HIS A 61 -4.07 10.64 -7.53
CA HIS A 61 -4.56 9.28 -7.80
C HIS A 61 -5.45 8.72 -6.69
N CYS A 62 -5.70 9.52 -5.65
CA CYS A 62 -6.61 9.16 -4.58
C CYS A 62 -8.07 9.47 -4.94
N SER A 63 -9.00 8.63 -4.50
CA SER A 63 -10.44 8.85 -4.58
C SER A 63 -11.04 9.09 -3.19
N GLY A 64 -12.01 9.99 -3.09
CA GLY A 64 -12.74 10.25 -1.84
C GLY A 64 -13.69 9.10 -1.47
N ASN A 65 -13.72 8.71 -0.20
CA ASN A 65 -14.69 7.74 0.31
C ASN A 65 -15.98 8.45 0.71
N GLY A 66 -16.92 8.58 -0.25
CA GLY A 66 -18.18 9.33 -0.07
C GLY A 66 -18.92 9.00 1.23
N GLY A 67 -19.19 7.72 1.50
CA GLY A 67 -19.92 7.33 2.72
C GLY A 67 -19.20 7.69 4.02
N TYR A 68 -17.87 7.71 4.04
CA TYR A 68 -17.11 8.13 5.22
C TYR A 68 -17.12 9.65 5.38
N ILE A 69 -16.98 10.39 4.27
CA ILE A 69 -17.05 11.85 4.23
C ILE A 69 -18.43 12.35 4.66
N GLU A 70 -19.50 11.73 4.17
CA GLU A 70 -20.89 12.00 4.57
C GLU A 70 -21.12 11.69 6.04
N GLY A 71 -20.65 10.53 6.53
CA GLY A 71 -20.77 10.15 7.94
C GLY A 71 -20.06 11.11 8.92
N LEU A 72 -19.05 11.85 8.44
CA LEU A 72 -18.37 12.89 9.21
C LEU A 72 -19.00 14.29 9.07
N GLY A 73 -20.04 14.46 8.25
CA GLY A 73 -20.69 15.75 8.02
C GLY A 73 -19.90 16.69 7.11
N PHE A 74 -18.97 16.16 6.31
CA PHE A 74 -18.21 16.93 5.32
C PHE A 74 -18.86 16.93 3.93
N GLY A 75 -19.93 16.16 3.72
CA GLY A 75 -20.76 16.23 2.53
C GLY A 75 -21.62 17.50 2.54
N ARG A 76 -21.53 18.32 1.50
CA ARG A 76 -22.42 19.46 1.24
C ARG A 76 -23.38 19.12 0.13
#